data_AF-A0A7V8YTX8-F1
#
_entry.id   AF-A0A7V8YTX8-F1
#
_cell.length_a   1.000
_cell.length_b   1.000
_cell.length_c   1.000
_cell.angle_alpha   90.00
_cell.angle_beta   90.00
_cell.angle_gamma   90.00
#
_symmetry.space_group_name_H-M   'P 1'
#
loop_
_entity.id
_entity.type
_entity.pdbx_description
1 polymer ?
#
loop_
_entity_poly.entity_id
_entity_poly.type
_entity_poly.pdbx_seq_one_letter_code
_entity_poly.pdbx_strand_id
1 'polypeptide(L)' 'MKVVHCPCGTDVKGESDDQLVENVHEHVKSDHPEMAEAYSREQILGMAHEH' A
#
# COMPACT_ATOMS: atom_id res chain seq x y z
N MET A 1 1.75 -9.68 10.92
CA MET A 1 2.40 -8.76 9.95
C MET A 1 1.34 -8.27 8.99
N LYS A 2 1.43 -7.06 8.44
CA LYS A 2 0.38 -6.53 7.53
C LYS A 2 0.82 -6.61 6.08
N VAL A 3 -0.11 -6.95 5.21
CA VAL A 3 0.12 -7.05 3.76
C VAL A 3 -1.05 -6.45 2.99
N VAL A 4 -0.75 -5.69 1.95
CA VAL A 4 -1.73 -5.16 0.98
C VAL A 4 -1.49 -5.87 -0.34
N HIS A 5 -2.55 -6.44 -0.88
CA HIS A 5 -2.57 -7.01 -2.21
C HIS A 5 -2.97 -5.91 -3.20
N CYS A 6 -2.00 -5.34 -3.90
CA CYS A 6 -2.28 -4.31 -4.89
C CYS A 6 -2.94 -4.97 -6.13
N PRO A 7 -3.89 -4.27 -6.79
CA PRO A 7 -4.60 -4.81 -7.96
C PRO A 7 -3.68 -5.06 -9.17
N CYS A 8 -2.47 -4.49 -9.17
CA CYS A 8 -1.43 -4.78 -10.16
C CYS A 8 -0.77 -6.16 -9.97
N GLY A 9 -1.03 -6.85 -8.85
CA GLY A 9 -0.44 -8.13 -8.49
C GLY A 9 0.79 -8.02 -7.57
N THR A 10 1.18 -6.81 -7.17
CA THR A 10 2.27 -6.58 -6.21
C THR A 10 1.76 -6.71 -4.77
N ASP A 11 2.48 -7.46 -3.95
CA ASP A 11 2.21 -7.59 -2.52
C ASP A 11 3.12 -6.65 -1.73
N VAL A 12 2.54 -5.65 -1.07
CA VAL A 12 3.28 -4.71 -0.23
C VAL A 12 3.11 -5.09 1.23
N LYS A 13 4.22 -5.21 1.96
CA LYS A 13 4.22 -5.65 3.37
C LYS A 13 4.71 -4.54 4.28
N GLY A 14 4.22 -4.51 5.51
CA GLY A 14 4.64 -3.58 6.55
C GLY A 14 4.47 -4.18 7.94
N GLU A 15 5.35 -3.81 8.87
CA GLU A 15 5.27 -4.28 10.25
C GLU A 15 4.25 -3.46 11.06
N SER A 16 4.02 -2.21 10.65
CA SER A 16 3.03 -1.28 11.22
C SER A 16 2.18 -0.65 10.14
N ASP A 17 1.06 -0.04 10.54
CA ASP A 17 0.14 0.68 9.65
C ASP A 17 0.86 1.76 8.84
N ASP A 18 1.68 2.57 9.52
CA ASP A 18 2.44 3.65 8.90
C ASP A 18 3.46 3.12 7.89
N GLN A 19 4.24 2.10 8.28
CA GLN A 19 5.25 1.50 7.39
C GLN A 19 4.61 0.85 6.16
N LEU A 20 3.45 0.21 6.30
CA LEU A 20 2.70 -0.37 5.18
C LEU A 20 2.24 0.72 4.22
N VAL A 21 1.71 1.83 4.75
CA VAL A 21 1.21 2.95 3.97
C VAL A 21 2.34 3.64 3.22
N GLU A 22 3.48 3.88 3.89
CA GLU A 22 4.67 4.44 3.25
C GLU A 22 5.17 3.53 2.13
N ASN A 23 5.27 2.22 2.37
CA ASN A 23 5.70 1.27 1.35
C ASN A 23 4.75 1.22 0.14
N VAL A 24 3.43 1.29 0.37
CA VAL A 24 2.44 1.32 -0.71
C VAL A 24 2.54 2.63 -1.48
N HIS A 25 2.67 3.77 -0.80
CA HIS A 25 2.85 5.07 -1.45
C HIS A 25 4.14 5.12 -2.27
N GLU A 26 5.24 4.56 -1.78
CA GLU A 26 6.50 4.49 -2.52
C GLU A 26 6.35 3.64 -3.79
N HIS A 27 5.73 2.46 -3.68
CA HIS A 27 5.40 1.61 -4.82
C HIS A 27 4.53 2.36 -5.84
N VAL A 28 3.40 2.92 -5.40
CA VAL A 28 2.47 3.61 -6.31
C VAL A 28 3.15 4.82 -6.94
N LYS A 29 3.94 5.60 -6.20
CA LYS A 29 4.66 6.75 -6.76
C LYS A 29 5.71 6.35 -7.81
N SER A 30 6.33 5.18 -7.64
CA SER A 30 7.36 4.66 -8.56
C SER A 30 6.76 3.99 -9.80
N ASP A 31 5.84 3.05 -9.63
CA ASP A 31 5.23 2.25 -10.70
C ASP A 31 4.01 2.93 -11.35
N HIS A 32 3.30 3.77 -10.60
CA HIS A 32 2.04 4.39 -10.98
C HIS A 32 2.01 5.89 -10.60
N PRO A 33 2.93 6.73 -11.13
CA PRO A 33 3.05 8.13 -10.73
C PRO A 33 1.77 8.94 -10.96
N GLU A 34 0.93 8.53 -11.92
CA GLU A 34 -0.40 9.10 -12.17
C GLU A 34 -1.44 8.81 -11.07
N MET A 35 -1.21 7.78 -10.26
CA MET A 35 -2.07 7.33 -9.16
C MET A 35 -1.43 7.56 -7.78
N ALA A 36 -0.29 8.26 -7.70
CA ALA A 36 0.45 8.49 -6.45
C ALA A 36 -0.41 9.12 -5.33
N GLU A 37 -1.45 9.87 -5.70
CA GLU A 37 -2.40 10.52 -4.78
C GLU A 37 -3.79 9.85 -4.78
N ALA A 38 -3.97 8.74 -5.51
CA ALA A 38 -5.26 8.07 -5.64
C ALA A 38 -5.65 7.27 -4.39
N TYR A 39 -4.68 6.87 -3.57
CA TYR A 39 -4.90 6.03 -2.39
C TYR A 39 -4.60 6.80 -1.10
N SER A 40 -5.64 7.08 -0.33
CA SER A 40 -5.51 7.59 1.04
C SER A 40 -5.04 6.50 2.00
N ARG A 41 -4.39 6.89 3.10
CA ARG A 41 -3.98 6.00 4.20
C ARG A 41 -5.10 5.02 4.61
N GLU A 42 -6.30 5.53 4.79
CA GLU A 42 -7.46 4.73 5.20
C GLU A 42 -7.88 3.68 4.16
N GLN A 43 -7.76 4.00 2.87
CA GLN A 43 -8.03 3.05 1.78
C GLN A 43 -7.00 1.92 1.81
N ILE A 44 -5.72 2.26 1.97
CA ILE A 44 -4.62 1.30 2.03
C ILE A 44 -4.78 0.38 3.25
N LEU A 45 -5.10 0.94 4.41
CA LEU A 45 -5.34 0.16 5.63
C LEU A 45 -6.63 -0.68 5.55
N GLY A 46 -7.64 -0.21 4.82
CA GLY A 46 -8.84 -1.01 4.53
C GLY A 46 -8.58 -2.19 3.60
N MET A 47 -7.55 -2.09 2.76
CA MET A 47 -7.05 -3.18 1.91
C MET A 47 -5.99 -4.04 2.59
N ALA A 48 -5.56 -3.69 3.81
CA ALA A 48 -4.53 -4.40 4.54
C ALA A 48 -5.11 -5.65 5.21
N HIS A 49 -4.44 -6.78 5.02
CA HIS A 49 -4.74 -8.05 5.67
C HIS A 49 -3.68 -8.36 6.72
N GLU A 50 -4.13 -8.90 7.85
CA GLU A 50 -3.24 -9.47 8.86
C GLU A 50 -2.87 -10.90 8.45
N HIS A 51 -1.56 -11.16 8.40
CA HIS A 51 -0.98 -12.46 8.09
C HIS A 51 0.02 -12.88 9.18
#